data_AF-A0A060ZU59-F1
#
_entry.id   AF-A0A060ZU59-F1
#
_cell.length_a   1.000
_cell.length_b   1.000
_cell.length_c   1.000
_cell.angle_alpha   90.00
_cell.angle_beta   90.00
_cell.angle_gamma   90.00
#
_symmetry.space_group_name_H-M   'P 1'
#
loop_
_entity.id
_entity.type
_entity.pdbx_description
1 polymer ?
#
loop_
_entity_poly.entity_id
_entity_poly.type
_entity_poly.pdbx_seq_one_letter_code
_entity_poly.pdbx_strand_id
1 'polypeptide(L)'
;MKPRHLVAAARRDHILTHLRAAGLGALADLGFLDLAHGGDDPVIVTGYKATRARKLTPGEKEANRILAAARAPVEHGCARLKTWRILTKLRTGPARATDLLRALLILSNLELSR
;
A
#
# COMPACT_ATOMS: atom_id res chain seq x y z
N MET A 1 11.14 7.17 -0.08
CA MET A 1 10.29 7.85 0.93
C MET A 1 10.49 7.11 2.25
N LYS A 2 10.96 7.76 3.33
CA LYS A 2 11.16 7.07 4.62
C LYS A 2 9.79 6.68 5.19
N PRO A 3 9.50 5.39 5.46
CA PRO A 3 8.15 4.94 5.83
C PRO A 3 7.61 5.51 7.15
N ARG A 4 8.47 6.08 8.00
CA ARG A 4 8.10 6.63 9.32
C ARG A 4 6.98 7.67 9.28
N HIS A 5 6.93 8.52 8.25
CA HIS A 5 5.90 9.56 8.17
C HIS A 5 4.52 8.99 7.81
N LEU A 6 4.48 7.90 7.03
CA LEU A 6 3.21 7.24 6.66
C LEU A 6 2.65 6.42 7.80
N VAL A 7 3.50 5.70 8.55
CA VAL A 7 3.08 4.97 9.75
C VAL A 7 2.54 5.93 10.82
N ALA A 8 3.20 7.07 11.02
CA ALA A 8 2.72 8.10 11.93
C ALA A 8 1.37 8.68 11.50
N ALA A 9 1.17 8.94 10.20
CA ALA A 9 -0.14 9.36 9.67
C ALA A 9 -1.21 8.29 9.86
N ALA A 10 -0.91 7.03 9.53
CA ALA A 10 -1.84 5.92 9.68
C ALA A 10 -2.33 5.74 11.14
N ARG A 11 -1.45 5.99 12.12
CA ARG A 11 -1.81 6.01 13.55
C ARG A 11 -2.67 7.22 13.90
N ARG A 12 -2.26 8.43 13.49
CA ARG A 12 -2.98 9.68 13.76
C ARG A 12 -4.40 9.64 13.22
N ASP A 13 -4.57 9.11 12.02
CA ASP A 13 -5.84 9.11 11.31
C ASP A 13 -6.61 7.79 11.50
N HIS A 14 -6.21 6.97 12.48
CA HIS A 14 -6.88 5.72 12.88
C HIS A 14 -7.21 4.77 11.71
N ILE A 15 -6.33 4.69 10.72
CA ILE A 15 -6.58 3.98 9.45
C ILE A 15 -6.93 2.50 9.69
N LEU A 16 -6.26 1.81 10.63
CA LEU A 16 -6.55 0.41 10.94
C LEU A 16 -7.97 0.23 11.51
N THR A 17 -8.43 1.18 12.33
CA THR A 17 -9.79 1.15 12.88
C THR A 17 -10.82 1.30 11.77
N HIS A 18 -10.60 2.22 10.84
CA HIS A 18 -11.49 2.41 9.68
C HIS A 18 -11.51 1.19 8.75
N LEU A 19 -10.36 0.57 8.51
CA LEU A 19 -10.27 -0.65 7.72
C LEU A 19 -11.03 -1.82 8.38
N ARG A 20 -10.91 -2.00 9.70
CA ARG A 20 -11.72 -2.99 10.45
C ARG A 20 -13.21 -2.72 10.36
N ALA A 21 -13.62 -1.48 10.62
CA ALA A 21 -15.02 -1.10 10.57
C ALA A 21 -15.63 -1.32 9.17
N ALA A 22 -14.82 -1.22 8.11
CA ALA A 22 -15.22 -1.49 6.74
C ALA A 22 -15.10 -2.97 6.33
N GLY A 23 -14.55 -3.85 7.18
CA GLY A 23 -14.27 -5.25 6.84
C GLY A 23 -13.21 -5.42 5.76
N LEU A 24 -12.27 -4.47 5.64
CA LEU A 24 -11.26 -4.43 4.58
C LEU A 24 -9.87 -4.78 5.12
N GLY A 25 -9.13 -5.60 4.37
CA GLY A 25 -7.70 -5.83 4.57
C GLY A 25 -6.83 -4.99 3.63
N ALA A 26 -5.62 -4.65 4.05
CA ALA A 26 -4.64 -3.89 3.27
C ALA A 26 -3.31 -4.65 3.11
N LEU A 27 -2.80 -4.69 1.88
CA LEU A 27 -1.48 -5.21 1.56
C LEU A 27 -0.45 -4.06 1.62
N ALA A 28 0.57 -4.17 2.47
CA ALA A 28 1.53 -3.09 2.73
C ALA A 28 2.99 -3.51 2.58
N ASP A 29 3.89 -2.53 2.41
CA ASP A 29 5.33 -2.78 2.45
C ASP A 29 5.84 -3.06 3.86
N LEU A 30 7.08 -3.58 3.93
CA LEU A 30 7.81 -3.83 5.17
C LEU A 30 8.02 -2.59 6.05
N GLY A 31 7.84 -1.37 5.52
CA GLY A 31 7.85 -0.14 6.30
C GLY A 31 6.62 0.01 7.21
N PHE A 32 5.56 -0.77 6.97
CA PHE A 32 4.37 -0.87 7.82
C PHE A 32 4.38 -2.10 8.73
N LEU A 33 5.51 -2.81 8.84
CA LEU A 33 5.63 -4.02 9.67
C LEU A 33 5.18 -3.78 11.12
N ASP A 34 5.49 -2.60 11.67
CA ASP A 34 5.09 -2.19 13.03
C ASP A 34 3.57 -2.04 13.21
N LEU A 35 2.80 -1.95 12.13
CA LEU A 35 1.32 -1.93 12.14
C LEU A 35 0.72 -3.32 11.89
N ALA A 36 1.47 -4.22 11.23
CA ALA A 36 1.02 -5.56 10.90
C ALA A 36 1.11 -6.54 12.07
N HIS A 37 1.92 -6.24 13.09
CA HIS A 37 2.12 -7.10 14.27
C HIS A 37 1.14 -6.80 15.43
N GLY A 38 -0.08 -6.36 15.13
CA GLY A 38 -1.08 -5.95 16.12
C GLY A 38 -2.31 -6.86 16.17
N GLY A 39 -2.24 -7.93 16.97
CA GLY A 39 -3.38 -8.77 17.40
C GLY A 39 -3.74 -9.94 16.47
N ASP A 40 -4.71 -10.76 16.93
CA ASP A 40 -5.14 -12.00 16.27
C ASP A 40 -5.93 -11.79 14.96
N ASP A 41 -6.29 -10.54 14.64
CA ASP A 41 -6.98 -10.14 13.41
C ASP A 41 -6.17 -9.03 12.69
N PRO A 42 -5.16 -9.42 11.89
CA PRO A 42 -4.30 -8.47 11.19
C PRO A 42 -5.01 -7.91 9.96
N VAL A 43 -5.36 -6.63 10.07
CA VAL A 43 -5.98 -5.81 9.02
C VAL A 43 -4.96 -5.42 7.95
N ILE A 44 -3.67 -5.45 8.30
CA ILE A 44 -2.56 -5.17 7.41
C ILE A 44 -1.71 -6.42 7.28
N VAL A 45 -1.52 -6.85 6.04
CA VAL A 45 -0.60 -7.94 5.69
C VAL A 45 0.63 -7.33 5.03
N THR A 46 1.81 -7.62 5.59
CA THR A 46 3.11 -7.24 5.02
C THR A 46 3.90 -8.47 4.60
N GLY A 47 4.96 -8.26 3.83
CA GLY A 47 5.89 -9.33 3.48
C GLY A 47 6.68 -9.84 4.69
N TYR A 48 7.36 -10.96 4.49
CA TYR A 48 8.31 -11.51 5.45
C TYR A 48 9.64 -10.77 5.38
N LYS A 49 10.19 -10.39 6.54
CA LYS A 49 11.46 -9.69 6.66
C LYS A 49 12.60 -10.66 6.98
N ALA A 50 13.62 -10.69 6.12
CA ALA A 50 14.89 -11.34 6.45
C ALA A 50 15.62 -10.55 7.55
N THR A 51 16.26 -11.25 8.48
CA THR A 51 17.15 -10.63 9.48
C THR A 51 18.54 -11.27 9.40
N ARG A 52 19.52 -10.67 10.08
CA ARG A 52 20.87 -11.24 10.16
C ARG A 52 20.87 -12.66 10.75
N ALA A 53 19.90 -12.97 11.62
CA ALA A 53 19.74 -14.26 12.28
C ALA A 53 18.78 -15.23 11.56
N ARG A 54 17.94 -14.74 10.62
CA ARG A 54 16.91 -15.55 9.96
C ARG A 54 16.86 -15.25 8.46
N LYS A 55 17.12 -16.29 7.66
CA LYS A 55 16.87 -16.28 6.22
C LYS A 55 15.41 -16.62 5.93
N LEU A 56 14.90 -16.08 4.83
CA LEU A 56 13.55 -16.40 4.35
C LEU A 56 13.51 -17.82 3.76
N THR A 57 12.45 -18.56 4.11
CA THR A 57 12.16 -19.85 3.47
C THR A 57 11.77 -19.65 2.00
N PRO A 58 11.82 -20.69 1.15
CA PRO A 58 11.35 -20.59 -0.23
C PRO A 58 9.89 -20.12 -0.33
N GLY A 59 9.01 -20.60 0.55
CA GLY A 59 7.60 -20.19 0.60
C GLY A 59 7.43 -18.71 0.97
N GLU A 60 8.20 -18.21 1.94
CA GLU A 60 8.18 -16.79 2.32
C GLU A 60 8.69 -15.87 1.20
N LYS A 61 9.69 -16.34 0.43
CA LYS A 61 10.16 -15.61 -0.76
C LYS A 61 9.08 -15.56 -1.84
N GLU A 62 8.34 -16.65 -2.04
CA GLU A 62 7.23 -16.67 -2.99
C GLU A 62 6.08 -15.75 -2.55
N ALA A 63 5.69 -15.80 -1.27
CA ALA A 63 4.71 -14.88 -0.72
C ALA A 63 5.12 -13.42 -0.90
N ASN A 64 6.40 -13.10 -0.69
CA ASN A 64 6.93 -11.75 -0.95
C ASN A 64 6.87 -11.37 -2.43
N ARG A 65 7.11 -12.30 -3.36
CA ARG A 65 6.97 -12.05 -4.81
C ARG A 65 5.53 -11.76 -5.19
N ILE A 66 4.59 -12.56 -4.72
CA ILE A 66 3.15 -12.36 -4.97
C ILE A 66 2.71 -11.02 -4.41
N LEU A 67 3.11 -10.69 -3.17
CA LEU A 67 2.80 -9.41 -2.55
C LEU A 67 3.40 -8.23 -3.34
N ALA A 68 4.64 -8.35 -3.80
CA ALA A 68 5.28 -7.33 -4.62
C ALA A 68 4.56 -7.15 -5.97
N ALA A 69 4.17 -8.24 -6.62
CA ALA A 69 3.42 -8.22 -7.88
C ALA A 69 2.04 -7.55 -7.71
N ALA A 70 1.33 -7.83 -6.62
CA ALA A 70 0.05 -7.18 -6.31
C ALA A 70 0.20 -5.67 -6.06
N ARG A 71 1.36 -5.22 -5.57
CA ARG A 71 1.64 -3.81 -5.24
C ARG A 71 2.22 -3.00 -6.41
N ALA A 72 2.91 -3.64 -7.34
CA ALA A 72 3.54 -2.98 -8.48
C ALA A 72 2.59 -2.07 -9.30
N PRO A 73 1.34 -2.46 -9.59
CA PRO A 73 0.42 -1.61 -10.34
C PRO A 73 0.08 -0.31 -9.58
N VAL A 74 -0.14 -0.40 -8.27
CA VAL A 74 -0.43 0.76 -7.40
C VAL A 74 0.78 1.70 -7.29
N GLU A 75 1.97 1.13 -7.11
CA GLU A 75 3.21 1.91 -7.04
C GLU A 75 3.48 2.64 -8.36
N HIS A 76 3.23 1.98 -9.49
CA HIS A 76 3.39 2.57 -10.81
C HIS A 76 2.41 3.73 -11.05
N GLY A 77 1.13 3.54 -10.72
CA GLY A 77 0.15 4.62 -10.79
C GLY A 77 0.54 5.81 -9.89
N CYS A 78 0.98 5.54 -8.66
CA CYS A 78 1.53 6.57 -7.76
C CYS A 78 2.75 7.30 -8.33
N ALA A 79 3.65 6.58 -9.01
CA ALA A 79 4.80 7.19 -9.67
C ALA A 79 4.37 8.13 -10.81
N ARG A 80 3.43 7.72 -11.67
CA ARG A 80 2.88 8.56 -12.74
C ARG A 80 2.25 9.84 -12.21
N LEU A 81 1.45 9.72 -11.14
CA LEU A 81 0.83 10.89 -10.48
C LEU A 81 1.86 11.90 -9.98
N LYS A 82 2.98 11.41 -9.43
CA LYS A 82 4.09 12.25 -8.99
C LYS A 82 4.79 12.91 -10.17
N THR A 83 5.09 12.15 -11.22
CA THR A 83 5.72 12.66 -12.45
C THR A 83 4.90 13.78 -13.08
N TRP A 84 3.58 13.63 -13.15
CA TRP A 84 2.69 14.67 -13.71
C TRP A 84 2.37 15.82 -12.74
N ARG A 85 2.77 15.69 -11.46
CA ARG A 85 2.44 16.62 -10.38
C ARG A 85 0.94 16.92 -10.31
N ILE A 86 0.09 15.95 -10.69
CA ILE A 86 -1.34 16.20 -10.82
C ILE A 86 -1.97 16.52 -9.46
N LEU A 87 -1.46 15.92 -8.38
CA LEU A 87 -1.93 16.19 -7.02
C LEU A 87 -1.69 17.64 -6.57
N THR A 88 -0.71 18.36 -7.13
CA THR A 88 -0.52 19.79 -6.82
C THR A 88 -1.52 20.68 -7.55
N LYS A 89 -2.08 20.19 -8.66
CA LYS A 89 -3.02 20.90 -9.54
C LYS A 89 -4.48 20.53 -9.26
N LEU A 90 -4.73 19.40 -8.62
CA LEU A 90 -6.07 18.92 -8.30
C LEU A 90 -6.76 19.88 -7.32
N ARG A 91 -7.88 20.48 -7.73
CA ARG A 91 -8.71 21.41 -6.95
C ARG A 91 -10.15 20.91 -6.90
N THR A 92 -10.33 19.72 -6.34
CA THR A 92 -11.63 19.05 -6.21
C THR A 92 -11.79 18.52 -4.80
N GLY A 93 -13.04 18.33 -4.36
CA GLY A 93 -13.34 17.67 -3.11
C GLY A 93 -12.70 16.27 -3.02
N PRO A 94 -12.45 15.77 -1.80
CA PRO A 94 -11.72 14.53 -1.56
C PRO A 94 -12.40 13.31 -2.20
N ALA A 95 -13.73 13.22 -2.17
CA ALA A 95 -14.47 12.12 -2.79
C ALA A 95 -14.19 12.02 -4.30
N ARG A 96 -14.37 13.12 -5.04
CA ARG A 96 -14.10 13.18 -6.48
C ARG A 96 -12.62 13.02 -6.82
N ALA A 97 -11.72 13.48 -5.93
CA ALA A 97 -10.29 13.22 -6.07
C ALA A 97 -9.98 11.71 -5.97
N THR A 98 -10.60 11.01 -5.03
CA THR A 98 -10.45 9.55 -4.87
C THR A 98 -11.00 8.80 -6.08
N ASP A 99 -12.13 9.22 -6.65
CA ASP A 99 -12.70 8.56 -7.84
C ASP A 99 -11.80 8.71 -9.08
N LEU A 100 -11.27 9.91 -9.30
CA LEU A 100 -10.29 10.16 -10.37
C LEU A 100 -9.00 9.35 -10.17
N LEU A 101 -8.56 9.23 -8.92
CA LEU A 101 -7.41 8.40 -8.56
C LEU A 101 -7.66 6.92 -8.87
N ARG A 102 -8.82 6.38 -8.50
CA ARG A 102 -9.22 5.00 -8.81
C ARG A 102 -9.25 4.75 -10.32
N ALA A 103 -9.88 5.66 -11.08
CA ALA A 103 -9.94 5.56 -12.53
C ALA A 103 -8.53 5.56 -13.16
N LEU A 104 -7.64 6.44 -12.68
CA LEU A 104 -6.27 6.51 -13.17
C LEU A 104 -5.44 5.28 -12.80
N LEU A 105 -5.64 4.70 -11.61
CA LEU A 105 -5.01 3.45 -11.22
C LEU A 105 -5.45 2.29 -12.12
N ILE A 106 -6.75 2.16 -12.38
CA ILE A 106 -7.27 1.13 -13.30
C ILE A 106 -6.70 1.32 -14.70
N LEU A 107 -6.73 2.55 -15.23
CA LEU A 107 -6.19 2.85 -16.56
C LEU A 107 -4.70 2.54 -16.65
N SER A 108 -3.91 2.95 -15.65
CA SER A 108 -2.48 2.67 -15.60
C SER A 108 -2.20 1.17 -15.57
N ASN A 109 -3.00 0.40 -14.84
CA ASN A 109 -2.85 -1.06 -14.76
C ASN A 109 -3.21 -1.75 -16.08
N LEU A 110 -4.25 -1.27 -16.78
CA LEU A 110 -4.62 -1.77 -18.10
C LEU A 110 -3.54 -1.48 -19.15
N GLU A 111 -2.95 -0.28 -19.13
CA GLU A 111 -1.85 0.07 -20.03
C GLU A 111 -0.58 -0.78 -19.81
N LEU A 112 -0.32 -1.20 -18.57
CA LEU A 112 0.83 -2.06 -18.23
C LEU A 112 0.60 -3.54 -18.50
N SER A 113 -0.66 -3.97 -18.58
CA SER A 113 -1.04 -5.37 -18.83
C SER A 113 -1.21 -5.69 -20.32
N ARG A 114 -0.88 -4.72 -21.19
CA ARG A 114 -1.01 -4.76 -22.63
C ARG A 114 0.36 -4.98 -23.28
#